data_AF-A0A2H6ALV3-F1
#
_entry.id   AF-A0A2H6ALV3-F1
#
_cell.length_a   1.000
_cell.length_b   1.000
_cell.length_c   1.000
_cell.angle_alpha   90.00
_cell.angle_beta   90.00
_cell.angle_gamma   90.00
#
_symmetry.space_group_name_H-M   'P 1'
#
loop_
_entity.id
_entity.type
_entity.pdbx_description
1 polymer ?
#
loop_
_entity_poly.entity_id
_entity_poly.type
_entity_poly.pdbx_seq_one_letter_code
_entity_poly.pdbx_strand_id
1 'polypeptide(L)'
;MCGLKKQEGFTITEVLVALLIMGLGFLAMAEMEFLALRQKQRAEEGTVATNVIQFIADRDMAEVKRRHLYNSIVYMDAQAGKTYDLSYCNDSSSESVCDSCPCNPLEFVISELDNGTVENTCAVVDLKDSDPDKVVFRNTLSDCKSDATSMRDANRSFLYVVKRAEAREETLNGIRTLTVSINYAVKTEAQFEDTGFSVDISDSLASQVYEITAHESDYSNFVPGWNEVLIPHIP
;
A
#
# COMPACT_ATOMS: atom_id res chain seq x y z
N MET A 1 -83.46 -0.05 -4.50
CA MET A 1 -82.74 -1.34 -4.62
C MET A 1 -81.55 -1.13 -5.54
N CYS A 2 -80.41 -1.65 -5.11
CA CYS A 2 -79.07 -1.37 -5.65
C CYS A 2 -78.94 -1.84 -7.11
N GLY A 3 -78.52 -0.94 -8.00
CA GLY A 3 -78.14 -1.29 -9.37
C GLY A 3 -76.76 -1.93 -9.37
N LEU A 4 -76.71 -3.24 -9.61
CA LEU A 4 -75.48 -3.97 -9.86
C LEU A 4 -74.85 -3.44 -11.16
N LYS A 5 -73.75 -2.69 -11.03
CA LYS A 5 -72.88 -2.32 -12.16
C LYS A 5 -72.37 -3.61 -12.81
N LYS A 6 -72.64 -3.76 -14.10
CA LYS A 6 -72.12 -4.84 -14.96
C LYS A 6 -70.58 -4.73 -14.95
N GLN A 7 -69.89 -5.75 -14.46
CA GLN A 7 -68.43 -5.84 -14.59
C GLN A 7 -68.10 -5.96 -16.07
N GLU A 8 -67.39 -4.97 -16.62
CA GLU A 8 -66.78 -5.07 -17.94
C GLU A 8 -65.66 -6.11 -17.86
N GLY A 9 -65.75 -7.16 -18.67
CA GLY A 9 -64.74 -8.21 -18.73
C GLY A 9 -63.47 -7.71 -19.41
N PHE A 10 -62.31 -8.16 -18.92
CA PHE A 10 -61.00 -7.80 -19.45
C PHE A 10 -60.83 -8.32 -20.89
N THR A 11 -60.34 -7.48 -21.80
CA THR A 11 -60.07 -7.90 -23.19
C THR A 11 -58.74 -8.67 -23.26
N ILE A 12 -58.63 -9.65 -24.17
CA ILE A 12 -57.39 -10.46 -24.33
C ILE A 12 -56.17 -9.57 -24.61
N THR A 13 -56.35 -8.51 -25.39
CA THR A 13 -55.30 -7.52 -25.70
C THR A 13 -54.80 -6.80 -24.45
N GLU A 14 -55.67 -6.52 -23.50
CA GLU A 14 -55.34 -5.81 -22.25
C GLU A 14 -54.55 -6.71 -21.29
N VAL A 15 -54.90 -8.00 -21.23
CA VAL A 15 -54.09 -9.02 -20.50
C VAL A 15 -52.70 -9.14 -21.12
N LEU A 16 -52.60 -9.14 -22.45
CA LEU A 16 -51.34 -9.28 -23.17
C LEU A 16 -50.41 -8.08 -22.95
N VAL A 17 -50.98 -6.86 -22.99
CA VAL A 17 -50.25 -5.63 -22.64
C VAL A 17 -49.82 -5.64 -21.17
N ALA A 18 -50.68 -6.07 -20.24
CA ALA A 18 -50.32 -6.17 -18.83
C ALA A 18 -49.18 -7.15 -18.55
N LEU A 19 -49.16 -8.30 -19.24
CA LEU A 19 -48.07 -9.27 -19.15
C LEU A 19 -46.75 -8.73 -19.74
N LEU A 20 -46.82 -7.98 -20.84
CA LEU A 20 -45.65 -7.32 -21.42
C LEU A 20 -45.05 -6.27 -20.47
N ILE A 21 -45.90 -5.42 -19.88
CA ILE A 21 -45.45 -4.40 -18.93
C ILE A 21 -44.86 -5.04 -17.67
N MET A 22 -45.50 -6.09 -17.13
CA MET A 22 -44.92 -6.84 -16.01
C MET A 22 -43.58 -7.49 -16.38
N GLY A 23 -43.48 -8.13 -17.55
CA GLY A 23 -42.25 -8.78 -18.00
C GLY A 23 -41.09 -7.80 -18.14
N LEU A 24 -41.33 -6.63 -18.76
CA LEU A 24 -40.33 -5.57 -18.88
C LEU A 24 -39.98 -4.95 -17.52
N GLY A 25 -40.96 -4.81 -16.62
CA GLY A 25 -40.74 -4.32 -15.26
C GLY A 25 -39.82 -5.24 -14.44
N PHE A 26 -40.01 -6.55 -14.51
CA PHE A 26 -39.13 -7.52 -13.85
C PHE A 26 -37.73 -7.54 -14.47
N LEU A 27 -37.61 -7.42 -15.80
CA LEU A 27 -36.32 -7.36 -16.46
C LEU A 27 -35.51 -6.11 -16.04
N ALA A 28 -36.16 -4.94 -16.04
CA ALA A 28 -35.53 -3.70 -15.61
C ALA A 28 -35.10 -3.73 -14.13
N MET A 29 -35.89 -4.36 -13.26
CA MET A 29 -35.54 -4.56 -11.85
C MET A 29 -34.32 -5.47 -11.70
N ALA A 30 -34.29 -6.60 -12.43
CA ALA A 30 -33.16 -7.53 -12.40
C ALA A 30 -31.85 -6.90 -12.91
N GLU A 31 -31.92 -6.07 -13.95
CA GLU A 31 -30.75 -5.33 -14.46
C GLU A 31 -30.20 -4.35 -13.41
N MET A 32 -31.07 -3.60 -12.75
CA MET A 32 -30.67 -2.66 -11.69
C MET A 32 -30.04 -3.39 -10.50
N GLU A 33 -30.61 -4.51 -10.07
CA GLU A 33 -30.05 -5.32 -8.98
C GLU A 33 -28.66 -5.87 -9.34
N PHE A 34 -28.47 -6.34 -10.57
CA PHE A 34 -27.18 -6.85 -11.03
C PHE A 34 -26.11 -5.75 -11.09
N LEU A 35 -26.46 -4.57 -11.59
CA LEU A 35 -25.56 -3.42 -11.62
C LEU A 35 -25.21 -2.94 -10.21
N ALA A 36 -26.20 -2.91 -9.30
CA ALA A 36 -25.98 -2.54 -7.91
C ALA A 36 -25.02 -3.51 -7.20
N LEU A 37 -25.15 -4.82 -7.43
CA LEU A 37 -24.23 -5.81 -6.88
C LEU A 37 -22.80 -5.63 -7.40
N ARG A 38 -22.62 -5.38 -8.69
CA ARG A 38 -21.29 -5.11 -9.28
C ARG A 38 -20.65 -3.85 -8.71
N GLN A 39 -21.43 -2.79 -8.54
CA GLN A 39 -20.94 -1.55 -7.94
C GLN A 39 -20.55 -1.76 -6.48
N LYS A 40 -21.36 -2.52 -5.73
CA LYS A 40 -21.08 -2.87 -4.33
C LYS A 40 -19.77 -3.65 -4.20
N GLN A 41 -19.57 -4.69 -5.01
CA GLN A 41 -18.33 -5.48 -4.99
C GLN A 41 -17.09 -4.63 -5.27
N ARG A 42 -17.15 -3.76 -6.29
CA ARG A 42 -16.04 -2.85 -6.60
C ARG A 42 -15.75 -1.86 -5.47
N ALA A 43 -16.79 -1.37 -4.80
CA ALA A 43 -16.62 -0.46 -3.66
C ALA A 43 -16.00 -1.17 -2.45
N GLU A 44 -16.40 -2.42 -2.20
CA GLU A 44 -15.80 -3.26 -1.15
C GLU A 44 -14.32 -3.53 -1.47
N GLU A 45 -14.00 -3.95 -2.70
CA GLU A 45 -12.62 -4.16 -3.15
C GLU A 45 -11.76 -2.89 -3.04
N GLY A 46 -12.29 -1.73 -3.45
CA GLY A 46 -11.60 -0.46 -3.31
C GLY A 46 -11.35 -0.04 -1.86
N THR A 47 -12.30 -0.33 -0.97
CA THR A 47 -12.15 -0.06 0.48
C THR A 47 -11.05 -0.95 1.08
N VAL A 48 -11.07 -2.25 0.75
CA VAL A 48 -10.03 -3.19 1.20
C VAL A 48 -8.66 -2.78 0.66
N ALA A 49 -8.57 -2.44 -0.63
CA ALA A 49 -7.34 -1.97 -1.26
C ALA A 49 -6.77 -0.73 -0.57
N THR A 50 -7.61 0.26 -0.27
CA THR A 50 -7.19 1.48 0.43
C THR A 50 -6.67 1.17 1.84
N ASN A 51 -7.36 0.31 2.58
CA ASN A 51 -6.91 -0.10 3.92
C ASN A 51 -5.55 -0.83 3.86
N VAL A 52 -5.35 -1.72 2.88
CA VAL A 52 -4.08 -2.44 2.69
C VAL A 52 -2.93 -1.46 2.41
N ILE A 53 -3.14 -0.46 1.55
CA ILE A 53 -2.12 0.58 1.29
C ILE A 53 -1.77 1.31 2.58
N GLN A 54 -2.78 1.74 3.33
CA GLN A 54 -2.56 2.50 4.55
C GLN A 54 -1.78 1.68 5.59
N PHE A 55 -2.12 0.41 5.80
CA PHE A 55 -1.39 -0.45 6.74
C PHE A 55 0.07 -0.66 6.34
N ILE A 56 0.36 -0.82 5.05
CA ILE A 56 1.72 -0.99 4.55
C ILE A 56 2.51 0.31 4.67
N ALA A 57 1.90 1.44 4.32
CA ALA A 57 2.53 2.74 4.45
C ALA A 57 2.83 3.08 5.92
N ASP A 58 1.89 2.80 6.83
CA ASP A 58 2.08 3.01 8.27
C ASP A 58 3.20 2.12 8.83
N ARG A 59 3.29 0.86 8.38
CA ARG A 59 4.41 -0.03 8.71
C ARG A 59 5.74 0.52 8.22
N ASP A 60 5.82 0.91 6.95
CA ASP A 60 7.06 1.43 6.37
C ASP A 60 7.49 2.72 7.09
N MET A 61 6.55 3.61 7.43
CA MET A 61 6.82 4.79 8.27
C MET A 61 7.27 4.42 9.68
N ALA A 62 6.67 3.40 10.31
CA ALA A 62 7.05 2.94 11.64
C ALA A 62 8.48 2.40 11.67
N GLU A 63 8.90 1.66 10.63
CA GLU A 63 10.28 1.16 10.51
C GLU A 63 11.30 2.26 10.29
N VAL A 64 10.97 3.27 9.48
CA VAL A 64 11.82 4.47 9.31
C VAL A 64 11.96 5.21 10.64
N LYS A 65 10.86 5.40 11.39
CA LYS A 65 10.87 5.98 12.75
C LYS A 65 11.72 5.15 13.71
N ARG A 66 11.58 3.82 13.68
CA ARG A 66 12.31 2.88 14.54
C ARG A 66 13.82 2.95 14.29
N ARG A 67 14.26 2.91 13.04
CA ARG A 67 15.68 3.07 12.64
C ARG A 67 16.27 4.39 13.13
N HIS A 68 15.54 5.50 12.96
CA HIS A 68 15.98 6.80 13.43
C HIS A 68 16.07 6.87 14.97
N LEU A 69 15.10 6.27 15.68
CA LEU A 69 15.10 6.25 17.14
C LEU A 69 16.39 5.66 17.71
N TYR A 70 16.87 4.55 17.16
CA TYR A 70 18.14 3.94 17.60
C TYR A 70 19.34 4.87 17.40
N ASN A 71 19.44 5.54 16.25
CA ASN A 71 20.49 6.53 16.02
C ASN A 71 20.42 7.67 17.06
N SER A 72 19.21 8.16 17.36
CA SER A 72 19.02 9.22 18.34
C SER A 72 19.37 8.80 19.77
N ILE A 73 19.10 7.56 20.18
CA ILE A 73 19.47 7.04 21.50
C ILE A 73 20.99 7.07 21.67
N VAL A 74 21.74 6.52 20.70
CA VAL A 74 23.21 6.51 20.72
C VAL A 74 23.76 7.93 20.79
N TYR A 75 23.20 8.84 19.98
CA TYR A 75 23.60 10.25 19.97
C TYR A 75 23.33 10.94 21.32
N MET A 76 22.19 10.67 21.95
CA MET A 76 21.83 11.25 23.25
C MET A 76 22.70 10.72 24.40
N ASP A 77 23.05 9.43 24.40
CA ASP A 77 23.97 8.86 25.38
C ASP A 77 25.39 9.42 25.23
N ALA A 78 25.86 9.58 23.99
CA ALA A 78 27.15 10.21 23.70
C ALA A 78 27.19 11.68 24.14
N GLN A 79 26.14 12.46 23.85
CA GLN A 79 26.00 13.84 24.33
C GLN A 79 25.95 13.94 25.86
N ALA A 80 25.34 12.96 26.53
CA ALA A 80 25.28 12.89 27.99
C ALA A 80 26.62 12.49 28.64
N GLY A 81 27.67 12.23 27.84
CA GLY A 81 28.98 11.78 28.31
C GLY A 81 28.97 10.35 28.86
N LYS A 82 27.96 9.55 28.54
CA LYS A 82 27.91 8.13 28.88
C LYS A 82 28.68 7.31 27.85
N THR A 83 29.11 6.12 28.26
CA THR A 83 29.54 5.11 27.29
C THR A 83 28.33 4.74 26.42
N TYR A 84 28.38 5.11 25.14
CA TYR A 84 27.34 4.74 24.19
C TYR A 84 27.58 3.31 23.69
N ASP A 85 26.49 2.57 23.51
CA ASP A 85 26.54 1.21 23.00
C ASP A 85 26.05 1.19 21.55
N LEU A 86 26.82 0.57 20.65
CA LEU A 86 26.45 0.39 19.25
C LEU A 86 25.67 -0.91 19.02
N SER A 87 25.54 -1.76 20.05
CA SER A 87 24.71 -2.98 20.00
C SER A 87 23.24 -2.68 19.74
N TYR A 88 22.77 -1.46 20.07
CA TYR A 88 21.40 -1.04 19.81
C TYR A 88 20.99 -1.11 18.34
N CYS A 89 21.92 -0.96 17.39
CA CYS A 89 21.60 -1.11 15.97
C CYS A 89 21.84 -2.54 15.45
N ASN A 90 22.85 -3.22 15.98
CA ASN A 90 23.35 -4.51 15.50
C ASN A 90 23.25 -5.55 16.62
N ASP A 91 22.02 -5.90 17.00
CA ASP A 91 21.82 -7.02 17.91
C ASP A 91 21.74 -8.31 17.09
N SER A 92 22.41 -9.37 17.56
CA SER A 92 22.52 -10.67 16.88
C SER A 92 21.23 -11.48 16.83
N SER A 93 20.11 -10.89 17.25
CA SER A 93 18.77 -11.46 17.18
C SER A 93 18.17 -11.27 15.79
N SER A 94 17.16 -12.07 15.43
CA SER A 94 16.39 -11.90 14.19
C SER A 94 15.59 -10.58 14.10
N GLU A 95 15.78 -9.67 15.07
CA GLU A 95 15.16 -8.35 15.17
C GLU A 95 16.15 -7.21 14.90
N SER A 96 17.37 -7.52 14.42
CA SER A 96 18.37 -6.51 14.02
C SER A 96 17.76 -5.49 13.07
N VAL A 97 17.79 -4.21 13.46
CA VAL A 97 17.11 -3.14 12.73
C VAL A 97 17.92 -2.63 11.54
N CYS A 98 19.24 -2.73 11.63
CA CYS A 98 20.16 -2.49 10.52
C CYS A 98 21.47 -3.27 10.71
N ASP A 99 22.20 -3.51 9.62
CA ASP A 99 23.45 -4.29 9.65
C ASP A 99 24.65 -3.50 10.23
N SER A 100 24.59 -2.17 10.19
CA SER A 100 25.63 -1.28 10.68
C SER A 100 25.07 0.03 11.25
N CYS A 101 25.62 0.51 12.37
CA CYS A 101 25.38 1.88 12.85
C CYS A 101 26.27 2.89 12.11
N PRO A 102 25.79 4.12 11.81
CA PRO A 102 24.42 4.59 11.99
C PRO A 102 23.45 3.90 11.02
N CYS A 103 22.25 3.55 11.49
CA CYS A 103 21.24 2.96 10.61
C CYS A 103 20.80 3.99 9.57
N ASN A 104 20.67 3.58 8.31
CA ASN A 104 19.99 4.41 7.33
C ASN A 104 18.47 4.19 7.44
N PRO A 105 17.68 5.21 7.84
CA PRO A 105 16.24 5.04 8.00
C PRO A 105 15.52 4.89 6.65
N LEU A 106 16.05 5.46 5.57
CA LEU A 106 15.42 5.43 4.24
C LEU A 106 15.72 4.13 3.46
N GLU A 107 16.78 3.41 3.82
CA GLU A 107 17.19 2.15 3.18
C GLU A 107 16.12 1.05 3.26
N PHE A 108 15.24 1.10 4.27
CA PHE A 108 14.11 0.17 4.37
C PHE A 108 13.10 0.33 3.21
N VAL A 109 12.97 1.56 2.71
CA VAL A 109 11.98 1.91 1.70
C VAL A 109 12.55 1.73 0.30
N ILE A 110 13.80 2.14 0.10
CA ILE A 110 14.54 2.09 -1.17
C ILE A 110 15.97 1.65 -0.89
N SER A 111 16.48 0.65 -1.60
CA SER A 111 17.80 0.07 -1.31
C SER A 111 18.96 0.99 -1.70
N GLU A 112 18.76 1.83 -2.71
CA GLU A 112 19.74 2.78 -3.22
C GLU A 112 19.20 4.22 -3.11
N LEU A 113 20.03 5.13 -2.61
CA LEU A 113 19.64 6.51 -2.29
C LEU A 113 20.28 7.54 -3.23
N ASP A 114 20.79 7.09 -4.37
CA ASP A 114 21.37 7.97 -5.36
C ASP A 114 20.28 8.81 -6.05
N ASN A 115 20.63 10.02 -6.45
CA ASN A 115 19.69 10.94 -7.08
C ASN A 115 19.13 10.37 -8.40
N GLY A 116 17.80 10.27 -8.50
CA GLY A 116 17.11 9.71 -9.65
C GLY A 116 16.97 8.19 -9.62
N THR A 117 17.34 7.54 -8.52
CA THR A 117 17.09 6.10 -8.33
C THR A 117 15.59 5.86 -8.29
N VAL A 118 15.13 4.89 -9.07
CA VAL A 118 13.74 4.40 -9.05
C VAL A 118 13.76 2.91 -8.81
N GLU A 119 13.12 2.48 -7.73
CA GLU A 119 12.96 1.07 -7.38
C GLU A 119 11.48 0.68 -7.47
N ASN A 120 11.21 -0.36 -8.26
CA ASN A 120 9.88 -0.94 -8.36
C ASN A 120 9.87 -2.30 -7.69
N THR A 121 8.96 -2.47 -6.75
CA THR A 121 8.77 -3.72 -6.03
C THR A 121 7.30 -4.11 -6.00
N CYS A 122 7.04 -5.39 -5.76
CA CYS A 122 5.69 -5.90 -5.57
C CYS A 122 5.64 -6.86 -4.39
N ALA A 123 4.49 -6.96 -3.75
CA ALA A 123 4.21 -7.92 -2.70
C ALA A 123 2.83 -8.53 -2.94
N VAL A 124 2.65 -9.76 -2.47
CA VAL A 124 1.36 -10.44 -2.49
C VAL A 124 0.80 -10.45 -1.08
N VAL A 125 -0.37 -9.83 -0.89
CA VAL A 125 -1.00 -9.69 0.42
C VAL A 125 -2.21 -10.59 0.49
N ASP A 126 -2.26 -11.45 1.51
CA ASP A 126 -3.46 -12.23 1.82
C ASP A 126 -4.51 -11.33 2.47
N LEU A 127 -5.73 -11.36 1.92
CA LEU A 127 -6.87 -10.62 2.43
C LEU A 127 -7.43 -11.20 3.74
N LYS A 128 -7.06 -12.43 4.09
CA LYS A 128 -7.48 -13.09 5.35
C LYS A 128 -6.45 -12.96 6.47
N ASP A 129 -5.18 -12.74 6.13
CA ASP A 129 -4.05 -12.57 7.06
C ASP A 129 -3.26 -11.34 6.63
N SER A 130 -3.89 -10.17 6.75
CA SER A 130 -3.35 -8.88 6.34
C SER A 130 -2.41 -8.28 7.40
N ASP A 131 -1.61 -9.14 8.04
CA ASP A 131 -0.56 -8.71 8.94
C ASP A 131 0.52 -7.96 8.14
N PRO A 132 0.69 -6.64 8.35
CA PRO A 132 1.61 -5.85 7.55
C PRO A 132 3.06 -6.33 7.73
N ASP A 133 3.43 -6.91 8.87
CA ASP A 133 4.81 -7.35 9.14
C ASP A 133 5.21 -8.58 8.31
N LYS A 134 4.24 -9.31 7.77
CA LYS A 134 4.48 -10.48 6.89
C LYS A 134 4.58 -10.11 5.40
N VAL A 135 4.34 -8.85 5.05
CA VAL A 135 4.35 -8.41 3.65
C VAL A 135 5.80 -8.29 3.16
N VAL A 136 6.20 -9.17 2.25
CA VAL A 136 7.54 -9.18 1.67
C VAL A 136 7.52 -8.60 0.26
N PHE A 137 8.27 -7.52 0.06
CA PHE A 137 8.46 -6.90 -1.25
C PHE A 137 9.54 -7.64 -2.05
N ARG A 138 9.26 -7.88 -3.33
CA ARG A 138 10.16 -8.47 -4.32
C ARG A 138 10.41 -7.46 -5.43
N ASN A 139 11.60 -7.49 -6.01
CA ASN A 139 12.03 -6.62 -7.09
C ASN A 139 11.82 -7.24 -8.49
N THR A 140 11.36 -8.49 -8.59
CA THR A 140 11.09 -9.15 -9.87
C THR A 140 9.62 -9.58 -10.01
N LEU A 141 9.09 -9.48 -11.24
CA LEU A 141 7.74 -9.96 -11.56
C LEU A 141 7.59 -11.46 -11.33
N SER A 142 8.63 -12.25 -11.57
CA SER A 142 8.62 -13.70 -11.39
C SER A 142 8.42 -14.09 -9.93
N ASP A 143 9.08 -13.38 -9.01
CA ASP A 143 8.99 -13.69 -7.57
C ASP A 143 7.59 -13.36 -7.05
N CYS A 144 7.01 -12.22 -7.44
CA CYS A 144 5.64 -11.88 -7.07
C CYS A 144 4.61 -12.86 -7.64
N LYS A 145 4.82 -13.34 -8.87
CA LYS A 145 3.95 -14.38 -9.46
C LYS A 145 4.11 -15.73 -8.75
N SER A 146 5.31 -16.05 -8.30
CA SER A 146 5.57 -17.25 -7.49
C SER A 146 4.83 -17.18 -6.15
N ASP A 147 4.94 -16.05 -5.45
CA ASP A 147 4.25 -15.81 -4.17
C ASP A 147 2.72 -15.89 -4.37
N ALA A 148 2.18 -15.34 -5.47
CA ALA A 148 0.76 -15.45 -5.82
C ALA A 148 0.32 -16.88 -6.16
N THR A 149 1.17 -17.66 -6.83
CA THR A 149 0.90 -19.07 -7.13
C THR A 149 0.71 -19.86 -5.85
N SER A 150 1.56 -19.63 -4.84
CA SER A 150 1.42 -20.29 -3.53
C SER A 150 0.10 -19.95 -2.83
N MET A 151 -0.38 -18.71 -2.96
CA MET A 151 -1.68 -18.28 -2.43
C MET A 151 -2.84 -18.93 -3.17
N ARG A 152 -2.73 -19.04 -4.50
CA ARG A 152 -3.72 -19.68 -5.38
C ARG A 152 -3.85 -21.18 -5.06
N ASP A 153 -2.74 -21.88 -4.91
CA ASP A 153 -2.71 -23.31 -4.57
C ASP A 153 -3.33 -23.57 -3.19
N ALA A 154 -3.20 -22.61 -2.28
CA ALA A 154 -3.85 -22.63 -0.96
C ALA A 154 -5.31 -22.14 -0.97
N ASN A 155 -5.87 -21.78 -2.13
CA ASN A 155 -7.21 -21.20 -2.28
C ASN A 155 -7.45 -19.96 -1.38
N ARG A 156 -6.42 -19.12 -1.24
CA ARG A 156 -6.46 -17.86 -0.47
C ARG A 156 -6.74 -16.70 -1.42
N SER A 157 -7.49 -15.72 -0.93
CA SER A 157 -7.80 -14.51 -1.68
C SER A 157 -6.69 -13.49 -1.43
N PHE A 158 -6.10 -12.94 -2.48
CA PHE A 158 -4.96 -12.04 -2.37
C PHE A 158 -5.08 -10.84 -3.30
N LEU A 159 -4.29 -9.80 -3.01
CA LEU A 159 -4.06 -8.66 -3.89
C LEU A 159 -2.56 -8.45 -4.07
N TYR A 160 -2.20 -7.83 -5.19
CA TYR A 160 -0.85 -7.34 -5.40
C TYR A 160 -0.73 -5.92 -4.85
N VAL A 161 0.33 -5.66 -4.11
CA VAL A 161 0.75 -4.30 -3.73
C VAL A 161 2.00 -4.00 -4.51
N VAL A 162 1.94 -2.99 -5.37
CA VAL A 162 3.08 -2.46 -6.11
C VAL A 162 3.57 -1.23 -5.36
N LYS A 163 4.88 -1.17 -5.12
CA LYS A 163 5.55 -0.03 -4.51
C LYS A 163 6.58 0.50 -5.50
N ARG A 164 6.46 1.76 -5.87
CA ARG A 164 7.47 2.50 -6.64
C ARG A 164 8.08 3.56 -5.74
N ALA A 165 9.35 3.41 -5.40
CA ALA A 165 10.11 4.39 -4.64
C ALA A 165 11.04 5.16 -5.58
N GLU A 166 11.09 6.49 -5.43
CA GLU A 166 11.97 7.37 -6.19
C GLU A 166 12.74 8.27 -5.24
N ALA A 167 14.07 8.21 -5.29
CA ALA A 167 14.95 9.05 -4.49
C ALA A 167 15.36 10.30 -5.27
N ARG A 168 15.25 11.45 -4.61
CA ARG A 168 15.68 12.75 -5.11
C ARG A 168 16.56 13.42 -4.07
N GLU A 169 17.73 13.87 -4.51
CA GLU A 169 18.65 14.61 -3.65
C GLU A 169 18.61 16.10 -4.00
N GLU A 170 18.55 16.94 -2.97
CA GLU A 170 18.66 18.38 -3.09
C GLU A 170 19.62 18.93 -2.02
N THR A 171 20.50 19.84 -2.41
CA THR A 171 21.35 20.58 -1.45
C THR A 171 20.79 21.98 -1.28
N LEU A 172 20.26 22.27 -0.09
CA LEU A 172 19.72 23.59 0.27
C LEU A 172 20.58 24.19 1.38
N ASN A 173 21.14 25.38 1.15
CA ASN A 173 22.01 26.08 2.10
C ASN A 173 23.22 25.24 2.59
N GLY A 174 23.74 24.34 1.76
CA GLY A 174 24.85 23.46 2.12
C GLY A 174 24.46 22.23 2.94
N ILE A 175 23.17 22.03 3.20
CA ILE A 175 22.64 20.81 3.84
C ILE A 175 22.09 19.90 2.73
N ARG A 176 22.62 18.68 2.67
CA ARG A 176 22.12 17.63 1.78
C ARG A 176 20.81 17.08 2.34
N THR A 177 19.76 17.12 1.53
CA THR A 177 18.42 16.62 1.84
C THR A 177 18.04 15.57 0.81
N LEU A 178 17.62 14.41 1.28
CA LEU A 178 17.07 13.34 0.45
C LEU A 178 15.56 13.29 0.63
N THR A 179 14.84 13.22 -0.48
CA THR A 179 13.40 13.04 -0.54
C THR A 179 13.14 11.71 -1.25
N VAL A 180 12.43 10.81 -0.58
CA VAL A 180 11.95 9.56 -1.16
C VAL A 180 10.45 9.66 -1.36
N SER A 181 10.02 9.66 -2.61
CA SER A 181 8.61 9.59 -2.99
C SER A 181 8.23 8.13 -3.20
N ILE A 182 7.20 7.66 -2.51
CA ILE A 182 6.75 6.27 -2.50
C ILE A 182 5.32 6.24 -3.01
N ASN A 183 5.11 5.67 -4.18
CA ASN A 183 3.78 5.43 -4.71
C ASN A 183 3.42 3.96 -4.51
N TYR A 184 2.37 3.72 -3.72
CA TYR A 184 1.75 2.41 -3.56
C TYR A 184 0.54 2.30 -4.48
N ALA A 185 0.39 1.16 -5.13
CA ALA A 185 -0.80 0.81 -5.89
C ALA A 185 -1.23 -0.61 -5.55
N VAL A 186 -2.53 -0.81 -5.31
CA VAL A 186 -3.10 -2.13 -5.09
C VAL A 186 -3.80 -2.61 -6.35
N LYS A 187 -3.49 -3.83 -6.76
CA LYS A 187 -3.99 -4.43 -7.99
C LYS A 187 -4.62 -5.78 -7.73
N THR A 188 -5.69 -6.05 -8.48
CA THR A 188 -6.14 -7.42 -8.71
C THR A 188 -5.09 -8.19 -9.52
N GLU A 189 -5.21 -9.51 -9.51
CA GLU A 189 -4.35 -10.38 -10.33
C GLU A 189 -4.39 -10.02 -11.82
N ALA A 190 -5.59 -9.83 -12.38
CA ALA A 190 -5.75 -9.46 -13.78
C ALA A 190 -5.08 -8.12 -14.12
N GLN A 191 -5.22 -7.11 -13.24
CA GLN A 191 -4.57 -5.81 -13.43
C GLN A 191 -3.04 -5.90 -13.35
N PHE A 192 -2.51 -6.72 -12.43
CA PHE A 192 -1.09 -6.93 -12.29
C PHE A 192 -0.50 -7.71 -13.48
N GLU A 193 -1.22 -8.68 -14.03
CA GLU A 193 -0.80 -9.39 -15.23
C GLU A 193 -0.71 -8.50 -16.47
N ASP A 194 -1.60 -7.51 -16.59
CA ASP A 194 -1.65 -6.58 -17.72
C ASP A 194 -0.57 -5.49 -17.65
N THR A 195 -0.41 -4.87 -16.48
CA THR A 195 0.37 -3.63 -16.33
C THR A 195 1.58 -3.75 -15.39
N GLY A 196 1.77 -4.90 -14.73
CA GLY A 196 2.90 -5.19 -13.85
C GLY A 196 3.11 -4.11 -12.79
N PHE A 197 4.32 -3.55 -12.75
CA PHE A 197 4.77 -2.54 -11.79
C PHE A 197 4.21 -1.12 -12.01
N SER A 198 3.30 -0.89 -12.96
CA SER A 198 2.62 0.41 -13.06
C SER A 198 1.96 0.77 -11.72
N VAL A 199 2.04 2.03 -11.31
CA VAL A 199 1.40 2.56 -10.09
C VAL A 199 0.27 3.54 -10.41
N ASP A 200 -0.14 3.59 -11.68
CA ASP A 200 -1.19 4.50 -12.13
C ASP A 200 -2.56 4.07 -11.59
N ILE A 201 -3.37 5.06 -11.18
CA ILE A 201 -4.71 4.81 -10.64
C ILE A 201 -5.67 4.21 -11.68
N SER A 202 -5.41 4.43 -12.98
CA SER A 202 -6.19 3.81 -14.06
C SER A 202 -6.03 2.29 -14.10
N ASP A 203 -4.89 1.80 -13.60
CA ASP A 203 -4.46 0.41 -13.72
C ASP A 203 -4.53 -0.31 -12.37
N SER A 204 -5.10 0.33 -11.34
CA SER A 204 -5.14 -0.16 -9.97
C SER A 204 -6.50 0.05 -9.31
N LEU A 205 -6.77 -0.69 -8.23
CA LEU A 205 -7.96 -0.51 -7.39
C LEU A 205 -7.86 0.76 -6.53
N ALA A 206 -6.64 1.05 -6.07
CA ALA A 206 -6.30 2.21 -5.28
C ALA A 206 -4.82 2.55 -5.50
N SER A 207 -4.48 3.83 -5.41
CA SER A 207 -3.10 4.31 -5.43
C SER A 207 -2.95 5.47 -4.45
N GLN A 208 -1.81 5.52 -3.75
CA GLN A 208 -1.48 6.57 -2.81
C GLN A 208 0.00 6.88 -2.82
N VAL A 209 0.32 8.17 -2.75
CA VAL A 209 1.69 8.65 -2.70
C VAL A 209 2.02 9.13 -1.30
N TYR A 210 3.19 8.75 -0.81
CA TYR A 210 3.77 9.19 0.45
C TYR A 210 5.16 9.75 0.18
N GLU A 211 5.55 10.77 0.93
CA GLU A 211 6.88 11.36 0.81
C GLU A 211 7.55 11.35 2.17
N ILE A 212 8.80 10.89 2.18
CA ILE A 212 9.66 10.94 3.34
C ILE A 212 10.85 11.80 2.96
N THR A 213 11.09 12.86 3.72
CA THR A 213 12.27 13.71 3.56
C THR A 213 13.24 13.43 4.69
N ALA A 214 14.54 13.48 4.45
CA ALA A 214 15.57 13.37 5.47
C ALA A 214 16.71 14.32 5.15
N HIS A 215 17.28 14.96 6.16
CA HIS A 215 18.50 15.74 5.99
C HIS A 215 19.69 15.02 6.59
N GLU A 216 20.86 15.28 6.02
CA GLU A 216 22.13 14.78 6.52
C GLU A 216 22.66 15.67 7.64
N SER A 217 23.20 15.04 8.68
CA SER A 217 23.78 15.72 9.84
C SER A 217 25.07 15.03 10.29
N ASP A 218 25.99 15.85 10.81
CA ASP A 218 27.28 15.39 11.31
C ASP A 218 27.25 15.27 12.85
N TYR A 219 27.31 14.03 13.34
CA TYR A 219 27.35 13.69 14.76
C TYR A 219 28.78 13.33 15.24
N SER A 220 29.78 13.48 14.39
CA SER A 220 31.18 13.07 14.64
C SER A 220 31.81 13.71 15.87
N ASN A 221 31.32 14.89 16.26
CA ASN A 221 31.72 15.60 17.48
C ASN A 221 31.41 14.81 18.76
N PHE A 222 30.43 13.91 18.73
CA PHE A 222 30.00 13.10 19.88
C PHE A 222 30.24 11.62 19.66
N VAL A 223 29.99 11.11 18.44
CA VAL A 223 30.18 9.71 18.06
C VAL A 223 31.16 9.64 16.89
N PRO A 224 32.44 9.27 17.12
CA PRO A 224 33.44 9.21 16.07
C PRO A 224 33.01 8.36 14.88
N GLY A 225 33.13 8.91 13.67
CA GLY A 225 32.79 8.24 12.40
C GLY A 225 31.34 8.44 11.93
N TRP A 226 30.48 9.08 12.73
CA TRP A 226 29.10 9.41 12.34
C TRP A 226 29.03 10.76 11.62
N ASN A 227 29.60 10.82 10.41
CA ASN A 227 29.72 12.06 9.65
C ASN A 227 28.49 12.34 8.76
N GLU A 228 27.77 11.28 8.37
CA GLU A 228 26.68 11.33 7.38
C GLU A 228 25.41 10.67 7.93
N VAL A 229 24.86 11.19 9.02
CA VAL A 229 23.65 10.61 9.66
C VAL A 229 22.39 11.22 9.05
N LEU A 230 21.51 10.38 8.52
CA LEU A 230 20.23 10.82 7.98
C LEU A 230 19.17 10.96 9.08
N ILE A 231 18.57 12.15 9.15
CA ILE A 231 17.50 12.51 10.09
C ILE A 231 16.21 12.70 9.29
N PRO A 232 15.26 11.76 9.38
CA PRO A 232 14.03 11.83 8.62
C PRO A 232 13.05 12.82 9.26
N HIS A 233 12.42 13.66 8.44
CA HIS A 233 11.27 14.49 8.76
C HIS A 233 10.01 13.72 8.38
N ILE A 234 9.51 12.97 9.35
CA ILE A 234 8.28 12.19 9.19
C ILE A 234 7.17 12.96 9.91
N PRO A 235 6.01 13.19 9.26
CA PRO A 235 4.87 13.81 9.91
C PRO A 235 4.34 13.03 11.14
#